data_AF-A0A9D6QCZ0-F1
#
_entry.id   AF-A0A9D6QCZ0-F1
#
_cell.length_a   1.000
_cell.length_b   1.000
_cell.length_c   1.000
_cell.angle_alpha   90.00
_cell.angle_beta   90.00
_cell.angle_gamma   90.00
#
_symmetry.space_group_name_H-M   'P 1'
#
loop_
_entity.id
_entity.type
_entity.pdbx_description
1 polymer ?
#
loop_
_entity_poly.entity_id
_entity_poly.type
_entity_poly.pdbx_seq_one_letter_code
_entity_poly.pdbx_strand_id
1 'polypeptide(L)'
;MKGVVHYINQQRGMVAVFTEQDYSIFEIISGDNVEVGDSVSWRDDTALGGEMLTNHTQGERYEVYFQNHHIHQSQLGQQLLIR
;
A
#
# COMPACT_ATOMS: atom_id res chain seq x y z
N MET A 1 7.63 -9.04 -1.58
CA MET A 1 6.68 -8.82 -0.47
C MET A 1 5.24 -9.06 -0.88
N LYS A 2 4.37 -9.36 0.10
CA LYS A 2 2.91 -9.51 -0.09
C LYS A 2 2.14 -9.06 1.14
N GLY A 3 0.87 -8.73 0.96
CA GLY A 3 -0.03 -8.42 2.06
C GLY A 3 -1.44 -8.17 1.59
N VAL A 4 -2.27 -7.69 2.51
CA VAL A 4 -3.68 -7.34 2.24
C VAL A 4 -3.88 -5.85 2.43
N VAL A 5 -4.55 -5.20 1.50
CA VAL A 5 -4.93 -3.79 1.64
C VAL A 5 -5.84 -3.67 2.86
N HIS A 6 -5.36 -2.98 3.89
CA HIS A 6 -6.08 -2.86 5.16
C HIS A 6 -6.77 -1.50 5.28
N TYR A 7 -6.20 -0.45 4.70
CA TYR A 7 -6.78 0.89 4.79
C TYR A 7 -6.47 1.72 3.55
N ILE A 8 -7.40 2.60 3.18
CA ILE A 8 -7.22 3.58 2.10
C ILE A 8 -7.62 4.96 2.60
N ASN A 9 -6.68 5.92 2.58
CA ASN A 9 -7.00 7.33 2.72
C ASN A 9 -7.23 7.93 1.32
N GLN A 10 -8.48 7.89 0.85
CA GLN A 10 -8.86 8.37 -0.48
C GLN A 10 -8.58 9.86 -0.68
N GLN A 11 -8.70 10.69 0.38
CA GLN A 11 -8.42 12.12 0.30
C GLN A 11 -6.95 12.41 -0.02
N ARG A 12 -6.05 11.49 0.35
CA ARG A 12 -4.60 11.59 0.15
C ARG A 12 -4.08 10.67 -0.95
N GLY A 13 -4.90 9.78 -1.50
CA GLY A 13 -4.45 8.76 -2.44
C GLY A 13 -3.51 7.72 -1.82
N MET A 14 -3.53 7.55 -0.49
CA MET A 14 -2.60 6.69 0.23
C MET A 14 -3.26 5.36 0.60
N VAL A 15 -2.52 4.27 0.43
CA VAL A 15 -2.96 2.92 0.71
C VAL A 15 -2.02 2.27 1.72
N ALA A 16 -2.58 1.65 2.74
CA ALA A 16 -1.83 0.80 3.66
C ALA A 16 -2.10 -0.68 3.39
N VAL A 17 -1.03 -1.43 3.23
CA VAL A 17 -1.05 -2.88 3.12
C VAL A 17 -0.49 -3.47 4.39
N PHE A 18 -1.26 -4.36 5.03
CA PHE A 18 -0.79 -5.14 6.15
C PHE A 18 -0.01 -6.36 5.64
N THR A 19 1.23 -6.50 6.08
CA THR A 19 2.16 -7.57 5.67
C THR A 19 2.59 -8.40 6.88
N GLU A 20 3.44 -9.41 6.67
CA GLU A 20 4.08 -10.17 7.75
C GLU A 20 5.06 -9.31 8.58
N GLN A 21 5.48 -8.15 8.06
CA GLN A 21 6.45 -7.23 8.67
C GLN A 21 5.80 -5.86 8.95
N ASP A 22 4.60 -5.83 9.52
CA ASP A 22 3.78 -4.62 9.72
C ASP A 22 3.30 -3.97 8.41
N TYR A 23 3.08 -2.66 8.40
CA TYR A 23 2.43 -1.96 7.29
C TYR A 23 3.43 -1.39 6.29
N SER A 24 3.09 -1.56 5.01
CA SER A 24 3.68 -0.80 3.91
C SER A 24 2.66 0.20 3.40
N ILE A 25 3.11 1.42 3.08
CA ILE A 25 2.25 2.51 2.62
C ILE A 25 2.75 3.01 1.27
N PHE A 26 1.85 3.11 0.30
CA PHE A 26 2.12 3.67 -1.02
C PHE A 26 1.04 4.66 -1.45
N GLU A 27 1.38 5.48 -2.43
CA GLU A 27 0.44 6.32 -3.17
C GLU A 27 0.05 5.62 -4.48
N ILE A 28 -1.25 5.69 -4.80
CA ILE A 28 -1.76 5.26 -6.11
C ILE A 28 -1.51 6.36 -7.13
N ILE A 29 -0.99 6.00 -8.31
CA ILE A 29 -0.96 6.89 -9.46
C ILE A 29 -2.35 6.89 -10.09
N SER A 30 -2.89 8.07 -10.43
CA SER A 30 -4.32 8.28 -10.72
C SER A 30 -4.93 7.24 -11.67
N GLY A 31 -6.07 6.65 -11.26
CA GLY A 31 -6.90 5.80 -12.12
C GLY A 31 -6.97 4.33 -11.70
N ASP A 32 -6.07 3.86 -10.84
CA ASP A 32 -6.04 2.46 -10.40
C ASP A 32 -7.08 2.17 -9.31
N ASN A 33 -7.82 1.06 -9.47
CA ASN A 33 -8.89 0.66 -8.55
C ASN A 33 -8.37 -0.31 -7.48
N VAL A 34 -7.70 0.20 -6.44
CA VAL A 34 -7.30 -0.63 -5.28
C VAL A 34 -8.40 -0.60 -4.22
N GLU A 35 -8.79 -1.77 -3.71
CA GLU A 35 -9.86 -1.91 -2.72
C GLU A 35 -9.35 -2.50 -1.39
N VAL A 36 -10.00 -2.14 -0.27
CA VAL A 36 -9.72 -2.76 1.03
C VAL A 36 -10.10 -4.24 0.97
N GLY A 37 -9.17 -5.10 1.40
CA GLY A 37 -9.28 -6.56 1.30
C GLY A 37 -8.52 -7.16 0.12
N ASP A 38 -8.01 -6.35 -0.82
CA ASP A 38 -7.23 -6.86 -1.94
C ASP A 38 -5.93 -7.51 -1.49
N SER A 39 -5.62 -8.68 -2.06
CA SER A 39 -4.35 -9.36 -1.87
C SER A 39 -3.35 -8.86 -2.90
N VAL A 40 -2.27 -8.24 -2.44
CA VAL A 40 -1.29 -7.56 -3.31
C VAL A 40 0.14 -8.03 -3.03
N SER A 41 1.02 -7.90 -4.03
CA SER A 41 2.44 -8.20 -3.90
C SER A 41 3.32 -7.31 -4.77
N TRP A 42 4.56 -7.11 -4.33
CA TRP A 42 5.61 -6.35 -5.03
C TRP A 42 6.98 -6.98 -4.71
N ARG A 43 8.08 -6.42 -5.22
CA ARG A 43 9.42 -7.03 -5.09
C ARG A 43 10.06 -6.83 -3.71
N ASP A 44 10.26 -5.59 -3.29
CA ASP A 44 11.16 -5.21 -2.17
C ASP A 44 10.41 -4.63 -0.94
N ASP A 45 10.81 -4.95 0.30
CA ASP A 45 10.27 -4.36 1.56
C ASP A 45 11.07 -3.15 2.08
N THR A 46 12.16 -2.78 1.44
CA THR A 46 13.07 -1.72 1.92
C THR A 46 13.18 -0.56 0.96
N ALA A 47 13.01 -0.79 -0.35
CA ALA A 47 13.11 0.25 -1.36
C ALA A 47 11.87 1.16 -1.36
N LEU A 48 12.09 2.46 -1.25
CA LEU A 48 11.07 3.48 -1.43
C LEU A 48 11.02 3.96 -2.88
N GLY A 49 9.89 4.56 -3.27
CA GLY A 49 9.68 5.11 -4.60
C GLY A 49 8.85 4.23 -5.54
N GLY A 50 9.04 4.42 -6.84
CA GLY A 50 8.24 3.76 -7.89
C GLY A 50 8.46 2.25 -7.93
N GLU A 51 7.38 1.47 -7.91
CA GLU A 51 7.41 0.01 -7.98
C GLU A 51 6.14 -0.53 -8.66
N MET A 52 6.24 -1.74 -9.23
CA MET A 52 5.10 -2.45 -9.78
C MET A 52 4.40 -3.29 -8.72
N LEU A 53 3.18 -2.91 -8.37
CA LEU A 53 2.28 -3.71 -7.53
C LEU A 53 1.51 -4.69 -8.41
N THR A 54 1.34 -5.93 -7.94
CA THR A 54 0.42 -6.91 -8.53
C THR A 54 -0.74 -7.14 -7.59
N ASN A 55 -1.97 -6.91 -8.07
CA ASN A 55 -3.21 -7.18 -7.34
C ASN A 55 -3.78 -8.54 -7.78
N HIS A 56 -3.72 -9.52 -6.89
CA HIS A 56 -4.15 -10.90 -7.17
C HIS A 56 -5.66 -11.06 -7.09
N THR A 57 -6.35 -10.21 -6.34
CA THR A 57 -7.82 -10.24 -6.25
C THR A 57 -8.45 -9.80 -7.56
N GLN A 58 -7.92 -8.72 -8.14
CA GLN A 58 -8.47 -8.12 -9.36
C GLN A 58 -7.77 -8.59 -10.66
N GLY A 59 -6.59 -9.23 -10.55
CA GLY A 59 -5.83 -9.71 -11.71
C GLY A 59 -5.08 -8.59 -12.46
N GLU A 60 -4.79 -7.48 -11.78
CA GLU A 60 -4.22 -6.27 -12.38
C GLU A 60 -2.83 -5.94 -11.83
N ARG A 61 -2.15 -4.98 -12.48
CA ARG A 61 -0.85 -4.47 -12.05
C ARG A 61 -0.82 -2.94 -12.15
N TYR A 62 -0.24 -2.32 -11.14
CA TYR A 62 -0.24 -0.87 -10.96
C TYR A 62 1.18 -0.37 -10.74
N GLU A 63 1.47 0.82 -11.25
CA GLU A 63 2.66 1.55 -10.82
C GLU A 63 2.29 2.35 -9.58
N VAL A 64 2.97 2.10 -8.47
CA VAL A 64 2.72 2.76 -7.18
C VAL A 64 3.99 3.42 -6.68
N TYR A 65 3.84 4.38 -5.76
CA TYR A 65 4.98 5.02 -5.13
C TYR A 65 5.01 4.73 -3.63
N PHE A 66 5.93 3.87 -3.18
CA PHE A 66 6.09 3.54 -1.76
C PHE A 66 6.66 4.71 -0.98
N GLN A 67 5.95 5.07 0.09
CA GLN A 67 6.32 6.13 1.03
C GLN A 67 6.98 5.56 2.28
N ASN A 68 6.53 4.39 2.73
CA ASN A 68 7.05 3.76 3.94
C ASN A 68 6.90 2.23 3.91
N HIS A 69 7.76 1.55 4.66
CA HIS A 69 7.65 0.15 5.03
C HIS A 69 7.83 -0.01 6.55
N HIS A 70 7.42 -1.17 7.07
CA HIS A 70 7.56 -1.55 8.48
C HIS A 70 6.94 -0.55 9.47
N ILE A 71 5.83 0.07 9.08
CA ILE A 71 5.11 1.02 9.94
C ILE A 71 4.28 0.24 10.94
N HIS A 72 4.57 0.38 12.23
CA HIS A 72 3.80 -0.26 13.28
C HIS A 72 2.35 0.29 13.33
N GLN A 73 1.39 -0.54 13.74
CA GLN A 73 -0.04 -0.18 13.78
C GLN A 73 -0.31 1.13 14.54
N SER A 74 0.41 1.39 15.63
CA SER A 74 0.26 2.61 16.44
C SER A 74 0.61 3.90 15.70
N GLN A 75 1.40 3.82 14.63
CA GLN A 75 1.82 4.97 13.82
C GLN A 75 0.99 5.11 12.54
N LEU A 76 0.16 4.12 12.20
CA LEU A 76 -0.50 4.01 10.91
C LEU A 76 -1.34 5.25 10.56
N GLY A 77 -2.18 5.71 11.50
CA GLY A 77 -3.04 6.88 11.26
C GLY A 77 -2.24 8.17 11.00
N GLN A 78 -1.13 8.36 11.71
CA GLN A 78 -0.23 9.48 11.51
C GLN A 78 0.44 9.42 10.12
N GLN A 79 0.92 8.24 9.74
CA GLN A 79 1.61 8.04 8.45
C GLN A 79 0.65 8.13 7.26
N LEU A 80 -0.63 7.79 7.45
CA LEU A 80 -1.68 7.99 6.46
C LEU A 80 -2.22 9.42 6.42
N LEU A 81 -1.69 10.34 7.22
CA LEU A 81 -2.11 11.74 7.30
C LEU A 81 -3.63 11.89 7.56
N ILE A 82 -4.19 10.99 8.35
CA ILE A 82 -5.58 11.07 8.82
C ILE A 82 -5.63 12.17 9.89
N ARG A 83 -6.52 13.13 9.71
CA ARG A 83 -6.76 14.23 10.65
C ARG A 83 -8.15 14.12 11.25
#